data_AF-A0A4R4SAN7-F1
#
_entry.id   AF-A0A4R4SAN7-F1
#
_cell.length_a   1.000
_cell.length_b   1.000
_cell.length_c   1.000
_cell.angle_alpha   90.00
_cell.angle_beta   90.00
_cell.angle_gamma   90.00
#
_symmetry.space_group_name_H-M   'P 1'
#
loop_
_entity.id
_entity.type
_entity.pdbx_description
1 polymer ?
#
loop_
_entity_poly.entity_id
_entity_poly.type
_entity_poly.pdbx_seq_one_letter_code
_entity_poly.pdbx_strand_id
1 'polypeptide(L)' 'MNDSAYGAWRPGTSAYLAQLRREFPSFGIIADPDRPIWMAVRGDVFIRATDGHVLRRRLLELTGRSAGADGRS' A
#
# COMPACT_ATOMS: atom_id res chain seq x y z
N MET A 1 6.63 15.29 -29.40
CA MET A 1 5.65 15.51 -28.31
C MET A 1 5.79 14.36 -27.33
N ASN A 2 6.18 14.66 -26.09
CA ASN A 2 6.35 13.71 -24.98
C ASN A 2 4.98 13.43 -24.34
N ASP A 3 4.45 12.22 -24.49
CA ASP A 3 3.20 11.79 -23.83
C ASP A 3 3.27 10.30 -23.41
N SER A 4 4.35 9.86 -22.77
CA SER A 4 4.43 8.45 -22.32
C SER A 4 4.98 8.28 -20.91
N ALA A 5 5.33 9.37 -20.22
CA ALA A 5 5.78 9.33 -18.83
C ALA A 5 4.64 9.14 -17.81
N TYR A 6 3.39 8.99 -18.27
CA TYR A 6 2.23 8.63 -17.44
C TYR A 6 1.66 7.24 -17.78
N GLY A 7 2.29 6.52 -18.71
CA GLY A 7 1.67 5.44 -19.47
C GLY A 7 2.24 4.06 -19.17
N ALA A 8 1.95 3.51 -17.99
CA ALA A 8 1.58 2.11 -17.80
C ALA A 8 1.52 1.82 -16.29
N TRP A 9 0.41 2.17 -15.66
CA TRP A 9 0.05 1.42 -14.45
C TRP A 9 0.06 -0.06 -14.82
N ARG A 10 1.06 -0.82 -14.37
CA ARG A 10 1.09 -2.27 -14.59
C ARG A 10 -0.25 -2.77 -14.05
N PRO A 11 -1.07 -3.51 -14.84
CA PRO A 11 -2.43 -3.86 -14.44
C PRO A 11 -2.53 -4.52 -13.06
N GLY A 12 -1.48 -5.24 -12.66
CA GLY A 12 -1.34 -5.80 -11.31
C GLY A 12 -1.16 -4.74 -10.21
N THR A 13 -0.37 -3.69 -10.44
CA THR A 13 -0.09 -2.62 -9.46
C THR A 13 -1.33 -1.79 -9.17
N SER A 14 -2.09 -1.39 -10.19
CA SER A 14 -3.34 -0.61 -10.00
C SER A 14 -4.42 -1.43 -9.30
N ALA A 15 -4.62 -2.69 -9.71
CA ALA A 15 -5.56 -3.60 -9.08
C ALA A 15 -5.20 -3.85 -7.61
N TYR A 16 -3.92 -4.08 -7.31
CA TYR A 16 -3.45 -4.31 -5.95
C TYR A 16 -3.55 -3.05 -5.08
N LEU A 17 -3.24 -1.87 -5.62
CA LEU A 17 -3.45 -0.60 -4.92
C LEU A 17 -4.93 -0.39 -4.57
N ALA A 18 -5.83 -0.65 -5.52
CA ALA A 18 -7.28 -0.54 -5.29
C ALA A 18 -7.74 -1.51 -4.19
N GLN A 19 -7.20 -2.74 -4.17
CA GLN A 19 -7.46 -3.71 -3.11
C GLN A 19 -7.01 -3.18 -1.74
N LEU A 20 -5.77 -2.66 -1.63
CA LEU A 20 -5.26 -2.10 -0.38
C LEU A 20 -6.10 -0.93 0.14
N ARG A 21 -6.53 -0.04 -0.76
CA ARG A 21 -7.42 1.08 -0.39
C ARG A 21 -8.77 0.62 0.15
N ARG A 22 -9.31 -0.50 -0.36
CA ARG A 22 -10.54 -1.11 0.17
C ARG A 22 -10.32 -1.80 1.51
N GLU A 23 -9.17 -2.45 1.69
CA GLU A 23 -8.82 -3.16 2.93
C GLU A 23 -8.48 -2.19 4.08
N PHE A 24 -7.89 -1.04 3.76
CA PHE A 24 -7.46 -0.01 4.71
C PHE A 24 -7.97 1.39 4.32
N PRO A 25 -9.30 1.64 4.37
CA PRO A 25 -9.89 2.90 3.92
C PRO A 25 -9.46 4.11 4.75
N SER A 26 -8.97 3.90 5.98
CA SER A 26 -8.44 4.97 6.84
C SER A 26 -7.04 5.45 6.44
N PHE A 27 -6.38 4.79 5.48
CA PHE A 27 -5.04 5.15 5.02
C PHE A 27 -5.09 5.71 3.59
N GLY A 28 -4.42 6.84 3.38
CA GLY A 28 -4.09 7.35 2.05
C GLY A 28 -2.95 6.52 1.48
N ILE A 29 -3.26 5.58 0.58
CA ILE A 29 -2.27 4.69 -0.03
C ILE A 29 -1.96 5.15 -1.45
N ILE A 30 -0.67 5.28 -1.75
CA ILE A 30 -0.14 5.61 -3.07
C ILE A 30 0.96 4.61 -3.46
N ALA A 31 1.06 4.33 -4.75
CA ALA A 31 2.10 3.51 -5.32
C ALA A 31 2.62 4.19 -6.59
N ASP A 32 3.93 4.14 -6.78
CA ASP A 32 4.55 4.52 -8.03
C ASP A 32 4.59 3.25 -8.92
N PRO A 33 4.04 3.27 -10.14
CA PRO A 33 4.06 2.11 -11.03
C PRO A 33 5.43 1.90 -11.73
N ASP A 34 6.24 2.95 -11.85
CA ASP A 34 7.54 2.95 -12.52
C ASP A 34 8.69 2.74 -11.53
N ARG A 35 8.44 2.96 -10.23
CA ARG A 35 9.42 2.80 -9.16
C ARG A 35 8.92 1.81 -8.11
N PRO A 36 9.81 1.04 -7.45
CA PRO A 36 9.45 0.17 -6.33
C PRO A 36 9.17 1.03 -5.08
N ILE A 37 8.14 1.86 -5.11
CA ILE A 37 7.78 2.79 -4.04
C ILE A 37 6.29 2.67 -3.75
N TRP A 38 6.00 2.24 -2.53
CA TRP A 38 4.66 2.14 -1.97
C TRP A 38 4.61 2.93 -0.68
N MET A 39 3.58 3.74 -0.49
CA MET A 39 3.44 4.59 0.68
C MET A 39 2.01 4.56 1.20
N ALA A 40 1.87 4.60 2.52
CA ALA A 40 0.60 4.77 3.20
C ALA A 40 0.71 5.86 4.27
N VAL A 41 -0.31 6.71 4.34
CA VAL A 41 -0.36 7.85 5.27
C VAL A 41 -1.68 7.85 6.03
N ARG A 42 -1.64 8.08 7.34
CA ARG A 42 -2.83 8.32 8.19
C ARG A 42 -2.47 9.25 9.33
N GLY A 43 -2.87 10.52 9.24
CA GLY A 43 -2.51 11.53 10.24
C GLY A 43 -0.98 11.63 10.37
N ASP A 44 -0.45 11.32 11.55
CA ASP A 44 0.99 11.30 11.84
C ASP A 44 1.71 10.01 11.39
N VAL A 45 0.97 8.98 10.98
CA VAL A 45 1.56 7.70 10.56
C VAL A 45 1.98 7.77 9.11
N PHE A 46 3.28 7.59 8.85
CA PHE A 46 3.85 7.47 7.52
C PHE A 46 4.58 6.14 7.36
N ILE A 47 4.18 5.34 6.37
CA ILE A 47 4.80 4.05 6.05
C ILE A 47 5.30 4.10 4.62
N ARG A 48 6.57 3.75 4.44
CA ARG A 48 7.17 3.53 3.12
C ARG A 48 7.57 2.06 3.00
N ALA A 49 7.33 1.49 1.82
CA ALA A 49 7.73 0.15 1.46
C ALA A 49 8.25 0.11 0.01
N THR A 50 9.06 -0.89 -0.30
CA THR A 50 9.57 -1.13 -1.65
C THR A 50 8.57 -1.88 -2.52
N ASP A 51 7.59 -2.55 -1.91
CA ASP A 51 6.56 -3.33 -2.59
C ASP A 51 5.23 -3.31 -1.82
N GLY A 52 4.13 -3.56 -2.52
CA GLY A 52 2.78 -3.57 -1.97
C GLY A 52 2.58 -4.65 -0.89
N HIS A 53 3.20 -5.83 -1.01
CA HIS A 53 3.08 -6.88 -0.01
C HIS A 53 3.73 -6.48 1.33
N VAL A 54 4.88 -5.80 1.26
CA VAL A 54 5.57 -5.27 2.44
C VAL A 54 4.73 -4.16 3.08
N LEU A 55 4.12 -3.29 2.26
CA LEU A 55 3.22 -2.26 2.76
C LEU A 55 2.01 -2.87 3.49
N ARG A 56 1.37 -3.88 2.89
CA ARG A 56 0.23 -4.59 3.47
C ARG A 56 0.56 -5.20 4.82
N ARG A 57 1.70 -5.90 4.94
CA ARG A 57 2.13 -6.49 6.21
C ARG A 57 2.25 -5.43 7.31
N ARG A 58 2.89 -4.30 7.02
CA ARG A 58 3.04 -3.19 7.96
C ARG A 58 1.68 -2.57 8.34
N LEU A 59 0.76 -2.45 7.39
CA LEU A 59 -0.60 -1.99 7.66
C LEU A 59 -1.38 -2.96 8.57
N LEU A 60 -1.21 -4.28 8.38
CA LEU A 60 -1.81 -5.28 9.26
C LEU A 60 -1.24 -5.21 10.68
N GLU A 61 0.08 -5.09 10.82
CA GLU A 61 0.75 -4.91 12.11
C GLU A 61 0.24 -3.66 12.85
N LEU A 62 0.10 -2.53 12.14
CA LEU A 62 -0.37 -1.27 12.73
C LEU A 62 -1.86 -1.26 13.07
N THR A 63 -2.67 -2.04 12.37
CA THR A 63 -4.11 -2.17 12.66
C THR A 63 -4.40 -3.26 13.69
N GLY A 64 -3.38 -3.94 14.20
CA GLY A 64 -3.53 -5.09 15.10
C GLY A 64 -4.23 -6.28 14.45
N ARG A 65 -4.26 -6.32 13.11
CA ARG A 65 -4.90 -7.36 12.29
C ARG A 65 -3.89 -8.35 11.75
N SER A 66 -2.79 -8.58 12.46
CA SER A 66 -1.81 -9.61 12.14
C SER A 66 -2.57 -10.90 11.82
N ALA A 67 -2.39 -11.42 10.61
CA ALA A 67 -2.91 -12.71 10.22
C ALA A 67 -2.22 -13.76 11.11
N GLY A 68 -2.82 -14.08 12.25
CA GLY A 68 -2.21 -14.84 13.33
C GLY A 68 -1.46 -13.95 14.32
N ALA A 69 -2.20 -13.33 15.23
CA ALA A 69 -1.69 -13.02 16.57
C ALA A 69 -2.76 -13.50 17.56
N ASP A 70 -2.79 -14.82 17.72
CA ASP A 70 -2.86 -15.52 19.00
C ASP A 70 -2.67 -14.56 20.19
N GLY A 71 -3.67 -14.62 21.08
CA GLY A 71 -3.97 -13.53 21.99
C GLY A 71 -2.91 -13.21 23.03
N ARG A 72 -3.04 -12.00 23.57
CA ARG A 72 -2.97 -11.84 25.02
C ARG A 72 -3.84 -10.68 25.47
N SER A 73 -4.56 -11.02 26.53
CA SER A 73 -5.47 -10.22 27.35
C SER A 73 -4.79 -9.04 28.03
#